data_AF-A0A353PTI2-F1
#
_entry.id   AF-A0A353PTI2-F1
#
_cell.length_a   1.000
_cell.length_b   1.000
_cell.length_c   1.000
_cell.angle_alpha   90.00
_cell.angle_beta   90.00
_cell.angle_gamma   90.00
#
_symmetry.space_group_name_H-M   'P 1'
#
loop_
_entity.id
_entity.type
_entity.pdbx_description
1 polymer ?
#
loop_
_entity_poly.entity_id
_entity_poly.type
_entity_poly.pdbx_seq_one_letter_code
_entity_poly.pdbx_strand_id
1 'polypeptide(L)'
;ALAEKARREGILALEESLEELDDEFMKSGLRLVVDGTDGAVIKSILENELNAIENRHLGWINVVTNWAGLAPGYGMMGTVIGLIGMLNNLEDKSSLGPNMAVALITTLYGSMLANWIFTPIATKLSGHNALEVTTKEMIIEGVLSIQAGDNPRILASKLLTYLDPKSRKLIEADVLKD
;
A
#
# COMPACT_ATOMS: atom_id res chain seq x y z
N ALA A 1 4.69 6.99 26.27
CA ALA A 1 4.23 8.38 26.05
C ALA A 1 2.70 8.51 26.10
N LEU A 2 1.96 8.41 24.98
CA LEU A 2 0.50 8.69 24.97
C LEU A 2 -0.32 7.78 25.91
N ALA A 3 -0.02 6.47 25.92
CA ALA A 3 -0.69 5.53 26.84
C ALA A 3 -0.37 5.81 28.33
N GLU A 4 0.82 6.34 28.64
CA GLU A 4 1.17 6.72 30.01
C GLU A 4 0.49 8.02 30.42
N LYS A 5 0.42 9.00 29.52
CA LYS A 5 -0.31 10.26 29.72
C LYS A 5 -1.80 9.99 29.94
N ALA A 6 -2.43 9.20 29.07
CA ALA A 6 -3.83 8.80 29.19
C ALA A 6 -4.14 8.11 30.53
N ARG A 7 -3.21 7.30 31.04
CA ARG A 7 -3.38 6.59 32.31
C ARG A 7 -3.12 7.47 33.55
N ARG A 8 -2.18 8.42 33.47
CA ARG A 8 -1.82 9.31 34.59
C ARG A 8 -2.75 10.51 34.73
N GLU A 9 -3.06 11.14 33.60
CA GLU A 9 -3.75 12.44 33.53
C GLU A 9 -5.20 12.28 33.05
N GLY A 10 -5.59 11.07 32.63
CA GLY A 10 -6.91 10.77 32.10
C GLY A 10 -6.98 10.93 30.58
N ILE A 11 -8.03 10.38 29.98
CA ILE A 11 -8.21 10.35 28.52
C ILE A 11 -8.31 11.76 27.93
N LEU A 12 -8.91 12.71 28.66
CA LEU A 12 -9.04 14.11 28.25
C LEU A 12 -7.69 14.81 28.05
N ALA A 13 -6.64 14.37 28.75
CA ALA A 13 -5.29 14.92 28.59
C ALA A 13 -4.66 14.60 27.22
N LEU A 14 -5.26 13.68 26.45
CA LEU A 14 -4.88 13.42 25.06
C LEU A 14 -5.28 14.55 24.11
N GLU A 15 -6.25 15.40 24.46
CA GLU A 15 -6.78 16.44 23.58
C GLU A 15 -5.69 17.45 23.15
N GLU A 16 -4.86 17.88 24.09
CA GLU A 16 -3.72 18.77 23.80
C GLU A 16 -2.68 18.10 22.88
N SER A 17 -2.49 16.78 23.03
CA SER A 17 -1.53 16.02 22.22
C SER A 17 -2.07 15.67 20.84
N LEU A 18 -3.38 15.76 20.60
CA LEU A 18 -3.98 15.52 19.30
C LEU A 18 -3.64 16.61 18.27
N GLU A 19 -3.42 17.84 18.73
CA GLU A 19 -3.06 18.96 17.83
C GLU A 19 -1.65 18.80 17.24
N GLU A 20 -0.75 18.13 17.97
CA GLU A 20 0.65 17.90 17.58
C GLU A 20 0.87 16.68 16.67
N LEU A 21 -0.17 15.88 16.41
CA LEU A 21 -0.05 14.68 15.56
C LEU A 21 -0.19 15.03 14.07
N ASP A 22 0.80 14.57 13.28
CA ASP A 22 0.81 14.72 11.82
C ASP A 22 -0.13 13.74 11.09
N ASP A 23 -0.38 12.56 11.67
CA ASP A 23 -1.18 11.52 11.02
C ASP A 23 -2.68 11.65 11.35
N GLU A 24 -3.47 12.05 10.34
CA GLU A 24 -4.91 12.28 10.49
C GLU A 24 -5.69 11.01 10.91
N PHE A 25 -5.24 9.82 10.51
CA PHE A 25 -5.90 8.57 10.90
C PHE A 25 -5.72 8.28 12.39
N MET A 26 -4.50 8.44 12.91
CA MET A 26 -4.23 8.32 14.35
C MET A 26 -4.98 9.38 15.15
N LYS A 27 -5.05 10.62 14.65
CA LYS A 27 -5.79 11.73 15.26
C LYS A 27 -7.28 11.47 15.33
N SER A 28 -7.87 10.97 14.24
CA SER A 28 -9.28 10.54 14.18
C SER A 28 -9.58 9.45 15.22
N GLY A 29 -8.75 8.41 15.28
CA GLY A 29 -8.92 7.31 16.24
C GLY A 29 -8.84 7.78 17.70
N LEU A 30 -7.85 8.61 18.04
CA LEU A 30 -7.70 9.14 19.39
C LEU A 30 -8.81 10.14 19.78
N ARG A 31 -9.36 10.92 18.84
CA ARG A 31 -10.56 11.76 19.09
C ARG A 31 -11.74 10.92 19.53
N LEU A 32 -12.01 9.81 18.84
CA LEU A 32 -13.11 8.91 19.22
C LEU A 32 -12.95 8.33 20.63
N VAL A 33 -11.70 8.12 21.07
CA VAL A 33 -11.39 7.71 22.45
C VAL A 33 -11.69 8.83 23.44
N VAL A 34 -11.31 10.08 23.13
CA VAL A 34 -11.62 11.26 23.96
C VAL A 34 -13.13 11.49 24.08
N ASP A 35 -13.87 11.26 22.99
CA ASP A 35 -15.34 11.36 22.96
C ASP A 35 -16.04 10.24 23.75
N GLY A 36 -15.29 9.27 24.29
CA GLY A 36 -15.83 8.17 25.10
C GLY A 36 -16.57 7.11 24.29
N THR A 37 -16.24 6.96 23.00
CA THR A 37 -16.86 5.95 22.13
C THR A 37 -16.47 4.54 22.57
N ASP A 38 -17.39 3.58 22.42
CA ASP A 38 -17.11 2.17 22.72
C ASP A 38 -16.04 1.59 21.78
N GLY A 39 -15.16 0.74 22.31
CA GLY A 39 -14.05 0.15 21.57
C GLY A 39 -14.48 -0.65 20.33
N ALA A 40 -15.64 -1.32 20.37
CA ALA A 40 -16.14 -2.05 19.20
C ALA A 40 -16.56 -1.11 18.06
N VAL A 41 -17.13 0.06 18.41
CA VAL A 41 -17.52 1.08 17.44
C VAL A 41 -16.28 1.75 16.85
N ILE A 42 -15.30 2.10 17.69
CA ILE A 42 -14.00 2.66 17.24
C ILE A 42 -13.33 1.72 16.26
N LYS A 43 -13.24 0.43 16.62
CA LYS A 43 -12.67 -0.60 15.75
C LYS A 43 -13.38 -0.65 14.41
N SER A 44 -14.71 -0.70 14.41
CA SER A 44 -15.49 -0.77 13.17
C SER A 44 -15.29 0.47 12.29
N ILE A 45 -15.23 1.67 12.87
CA ILE A 45 -14.99 2.91 12.11
C ILE A 45 -13.60 2.89 11.47
N LEU A 46 -12.56 2.60 12.24
CA LEU A 46 -11.19 2.62 11.75
C LEU A 46 -10.89 1.48 10.76
N GLU A 47 -11.45 0.28 10.96
CA GLU A 47 -11.35 -0.82 10.00
C GLU A 47 -12.07 -0.48 8.68
N ASN A 48 -13.24 0.17 8.76
CA ASN A 48 -13.93 0.62 7.55
C ASN A 48 -13.13 1.68 6.78
N GLU A 49 -12.51 2.63 7.50
CA GLU A 49 -11.65 3.65 6.89
C GLU A 49 -10.40 3.01 6.26
N LEU A 50 -9.75 2.08 6.96
CA LEU A 50 -8.63 1.29 6.43
C LEU A 50 -9.01 0.54 5.15
N ASN A 51 -10.14 -0.17 5.17
CA ASN A 51 -10.66 -0.87 4.00
C ASN A 51 -10.95 0.09 2.83
N ALA A 52 -11.44 1.30 3.11
CA ALA A 52 -11.68 2.31 2.07
C ALA A 52 -10.37 2.82 1.45
N ILE A 53 -9.33 3.02 2.27
CA ILE A 53 -7.97 3.39 1.81
C ILE A 53 -7.38 2.28 0.94
N GLU A 54 -7.43 1.03 1.42
CA GLU A 54 -6.92 -0.12 0.69
C GLU A 54 -7.64 -0.29 -0.65
N ASN A 55 -8.98 -0.23 -0.67
CA ASN A 55 -9.76 -0.34 -1.91
C ASN A 55 -9.40 0.76 -2.91
N ARG A 56 -9.15 2.00 -2.45
CA ARG A 56 -8.71 3.11 -3.31
C ARG A 56 -7.34 2.82 -3.93
N HIS A 57 -6.38 2.31 -3.15
CA HIS A 57 -5.05 1.96 -3.66
C HIS A 57 -5.09 0.77 -4.59
N LEU A 58 -5.83 -0.29 -4.24
CA LEU A 58 -6.04 -1.46 -5.09
C LEU A 58 -6.68 -1.11 -6.42
N GLY A 59 -7.61 -0.15 -6.45
CA GLY A 59 -8.17 0.37 -7.70
C GLY A 59 -7.09 0.87 -8.66
N TRP A 60 -6.16 1.68 -8.18
CA TRP A 60 -5.05 2.20 -9.00
C TRP A 60 -4.02 1.12 -9.35
N ILE A 61 -3.66 0.25 -8.40
CA ILE A 61 -2.75 -0.87 -8.62
C ILE A 61 -3.30 -1.80 -9.71
N ASN A 62 -4.61 -2.07 -9.69
CA ASN A 62 -5.28 -2.91 -10.68
C ASN A 62 -5.25 -2.29 -12.07
N VAL A 63 -5.39 -0.97 -12.19
CA VAL A 63 -5.24 -0.28 -13.48
C VAL A 63 -3.84 -0.52 -14.05
N VAL A 64 -2.79 -0.32 -13.26
CA VAL A 64 -1.40 -0.54 -13.71
C VAL A 64 -1.14 -2.00 -14.05
N THR A 65 -1.63 -2.92 -13.22
CA THR A 65 -1.53 -4.38 -13.46
C THR A 65 -2.22 -4.79 -14.76
N ASN A 66 -3.41 -4.24 -15.02
CA ASN A 66 -4.14 -4.50 -16.27
C ASN A 66 -3.37 -3.98 -17.49
N TRP A 67 -2.78 -2.78 -17.39
CA TRP A 67 -1.90 -2.26 -18.46
C TRP A 67 -0.67 -3.15 -18.69
N ALA A 68 -0.07 -3.70 -17.63
CA ALA A 68 1.02 -4.67 -17.76
C ALA A 68 0.58 -5.93 -18.52
N GLY A 69 -0.63 -6.45 -18.24
CA GLY A 69 -1.18 -7.62 -18.91
C GLY A 69 -1.57 -7.37 -20.37
N LEU A 70 -2.05 -6.16 -20.70
CA LEU A 70 -2.48 -5.80 -22.05
C LEU A 70 -1.32 -5.41 -22.97
N ALA A 71 -0.22 -4.88 -22.43
CA ALA A 71 0.91 -4.37 -23.22
C ALA A 71 1.52 -5.40 -24.20
N PRO A 72 1.74 -6.69 -23.85
CA PRO A 72 2.19 -7.70 -24.80
C PRO A 72 1.13 -8.01 -25.87
N GLY A 73 -0.15 -7.93 -25.52
CA GLY A 73 -1.27 -8.08 -26.46
C GLY A 73 -1.26 -7.01 -27.55
N TYR A 74 -0.98 -5.75 -27.20
CA TYR A 74 -0.77 -4.68 -28.17
C TYR A 74 0.49 -4.91 -29.03
N GLY A 75 1.54 -5.49 -28.46
CA GLY A 75 2.73 -5.92 -29.23
C GLY A 75 2.38 -6.96 -30.30
N MET A 76 1.56 -7.96 -29.96
CA MET A 76 1.06 -8.97 -30.90
C MET A 76 0.16 -8.36 -31.99
N MET A 77 -0.68 -7.38 -31.67
CA MET A 77 -1.45 -6.66 -32.70
C MET A 77 -0.53 -5.96 -33.72
N GLY A 78 0.58 -5.38 -33.27
CA GLY A 78 1.59 -4.80 -34.16
C GLY A 78 2.25 -5.83 -35.08
N THR A 79 2.48 -7.05 -34.59
CA THR A 79 2.98 -8.18 -35.40
C THR A 79 2.02 -8.54 -36.53
N VAL A 80 0.72 -8.55 -36.24
CA VAL A 80 -0.31 -8.78 -37.25
C VAL A 80 -0.29 -7.68 -38.32
N ILE A 81 -0.12 -6.41 -37.93
CA ILE A 81 0.00 -5.29 -38.88
C ILE A 81 1.23 -5.47 -39.78
N GLY A 82 2.39 -5.82 -39.21
CA GLY A 82 3.61 -6.07 -39.99
C GLY A 82 3.48 -7.26 -40.94
N LEU A 83 2.82 -8.34 -40.51
CA LEU A 83 2.51 -9.49 -41.36
C LEU A 83 1.58 -9.12 -42.52
N ILE A 84 0.53 -8.32 -42.27
CA ILE A 84 -0.35 -7.82 -43.33
C ILE A 84 0.45 -6.99 -44.35
N GLY A 85 1.34 -6.11 -43.89
CA GLY A 85 2.22 -5.32 -44.75
C GLY A 85 3.13 -6.17 -45.63
N MET A 86 3.72 -7.24 -45.07
CA MET A 86 4.54 -8.20 -45.83
C MET A 86 3.73 -8.95 -46.88
N LEU A 87 2.50 -9.37 -46.56
CA LEU A 87 1.65 -10.14 -47.47
C LEU A 87 1.08 -9.28 -48.60
N ASN A 88 0.91 -7.96 -48.38
CA ASN A 88 0.35 -7.06 -49.37
C ASN A 88 1.31 -6.76 -50.54
N ASN A 89 2.63 -6.77 -50.29
CA ASN A 89 3.67 -6.44 -51.30
C ASN A 89 4.69 -7.59 -51.47
N LEU A 90 4.18 -8.81 -51.62
CA LEU A 90 5.00 -10.03 -51.69
C LEU A 90 5.97 -10.07 -52.89
N GLU A 91 5.67 -9.33 -53.95
CA GLU A 91 6.51 -9.24 -55.16
C GLU A 91 7.72 -8.30 -54.97
N ASP A 92 7.63 -7.33 -54.06
CA ASP A 92 8.70 -6.37 -53.77
C ASP A 92 9.54 -6.82 -52.58
N LYS A 93 10.65 -7.50 -52.87
CA LYS A 93 11.63 -7.97 -51.88
C LYS A 93 12.26 -6.84 -51.06
N SER A 94 12.26 -5.60 -51.53
CA SER A 94 12.81 -4.46 -50.78
C SER A 94 11.94 -4.05 -49.60
N SER A 95 10.62 -4.29 -49.69
CA SER A 95 9.63 -3.96 -48.66
C SER A 95 9.53 -4.99 -47.52
N LEU A 96 10.09 -6.19 -47.73
CA LEU A 96 9.99 -7.31 -46.78
C LEU A 96 10.73 -7.02 -45.46
N GLY A 97 11.95 -6.48 -45.55
CA GLY A 97 12.79 -6.15 -44.38
C GLY A 97 12.15 -5.11 -43.46
N PRO A 98 11.70 -3.95 -43.98
CA PRO A 98 11.02 -2.93 -43.19
C PRO A 98 9.77 -3.45 -42.45
N ASN A 99 8.90 -4.21 -43.13
CA ASN A 99 7.67 -4.73 -42.53
C ASN A 99 7.94 -5.80 -41.45
N MET A 100 8.96 -6.65 -41.66
CA MET A 100 9.42 -7.60 -40.65
C MET A 100 10.00 -6.88 -39.41
N ALA A 101 10.75 -5.80 -39.62
CA ALA A 101 11.29 -5.00 -38.53
C ALA A 101 10.17 -4.38 -37.68
N VAL A 102 9.11 -3.86 -38.30
CA VAL A 102 7.93 -3.34 -37.57
C VAL A 102 7.32 -4.42 -36.67
N ALA A 103 7.07 -5.62 -37.19
CA ALA A 103 6.48 -6.72 -36.43
C ALA A 103 7.34 -7.13 -35.20
N LEU A 104 8.66 -7.14 -35.35
CA LEU A 104 9.58 -7.48 -34.27
C LEU A 104 9.68 -6.34 -33.23
N ILE A 105 9.74 -5.10 -33.68
CA ILE A 105 9.86 -3.91 -32.82
C ILE A 105 8.58 -3.73 -31.98
N THR A 106 7.39 -3.98 -32.53
CA THR A 106 6.14 -3.88 -31.77
C THR A 106 6.07 -4.94 -30.68
N THR A 107 6.52 -6.16 -30.95
CA THR A 107 6.62 -7.23 -29.94
C THR A 107 7.62 -6.89 -28.85
N LEU A 108 8.79 -6.35 -29.24
CA LEU A 108 9.81 -5.90 -28.32
C LEU A 108 9.27 -4.82 -27.38
N TYR A 109 8.66 -3.76 -27.93
CA TYR A 109 8.12 -2.68 -27.12
C TYR A 109 6.95 -3.12 -26.22
N GLY A 110 6.05 -3.98 -26.72
CA GLY A 110 4.97 -4.52 -25.90
C GLY A 110 5.49 -5.30 -24.69
N SER A 111 6.51 -6.16 -24.90
CA SER A 111 7.15 -6.92 -23.82
C SER A 111 7.97 -6.03 -22.87
N MET A 112 8.70 -5.05 -23.40
CA MET A 112 9.49 -4.10 -22.59
C MET A 112 8.58 -3.24 -21.70
N LEU A 113 7.50 -2.68 -22.25
CA LEU A 113 6.56 -1.86 -21.48
C LEU A 113 5.92 -2.67 -20.35
N ALA A 114 5.50 -3.91 -20.65
CA ALA A 114 4.94 -4.81 -19.65
C ALA A 114 5.93 -5.09 -18.51
N ASN A 115 7.12 -5.61 -18.85
CA ASN A 115 8.03 -6.19 -17.87
C ASN A 115 8.95 -5.17 -17.21
N TRP A 116 9.34 -4.09 -17.89
CA TRP A 116 10.29 -3.11 -17.35
C TRP A 116 9.60 -1.89 -16.73
N ILE A 117 8.36 -1.60 -17.11
CA ILE A 117 7.65 -0.40 -16.63
C ILE A 117 6.46 -0.79 -15.78
N PHE A 118 5.43 -1.41 -16.36
CA PHE A 118 4.16 -1.58 -15.66
C PHE A 118 4.22 -2.58 -14.51
N THR A 119 4.81 -3.76 -14.72
CA THR A 119 4.97 -4.78 -13.67
C THR A 119 5.73 -4.27 -12.45
N PRO A 120 6.95 -3.70 -12.55
CA PRO A 120 7.67 -3.22 -11.37
C PRO A 120 6.97 -2.06 -10.67
N ILE A 121 6.28 -1.17 -11.42
CA ILE A 121 5.47 -0.11 -10.82
C ILE A 121 4.30 -0.70 -10.03
N ALA A 122 3.57 -1.67 -10.58
CA ALA A 122 2.48 -2.35 -9.90
C ALA A 122 2.96 -3.06 -8.62
N THR A 123 4.07 -3.81 -8.69
CA THR A 123 4.66 -4.48 -7.52
C THR A 123 5.09 -3.47 -6.46
N LYS A 124 5.71 -2.36 -6.85
CA LYS A 124 6.12 -1.31 -5.91
C LYS A 124 4.91 -0.68 -5.22
N LEU A 125 3.87 -0.31 -5.96
CA LEU A 125 2.64 0.26 -5.41
C LEU A 125 1.95 -0.72 -4.44
N SER A 126 1.87 -1.99 -4.80
CA SER A 126 1.34 -3.04 -3.92
C SER A 126 2.15 -3.18 -2.63
N GLY A 127 3.48 -3.11 -2.71
CA GLY A 127 4.35 -3.09 -1.53
C GLY A 127 4.12 -1.88 -0.62
N HIS A 128 3.96 -0.68 -1.20
CA HIS A 128 3.62 0.52 -0.43
C HIS A 128 2.26 0.40 0.26
N ASN A 129 1.25 -0.12 -0.44
CA ASN A 129 -0.07 -0.35 0.15
C ASN A 129 0.00 -1.32 1.33
N ALA A 130 0.74 -2.43 1.19
CA ALA A 130 0.90 -3.40 2.28
C ALA A 130 1.56 -2.78 3.52
N LEU A 131 2.61 -1.97 3.34
CA LEU A 131 3.27 -1.26 4.44
C LEU A 131 2.35 -0.25 5.12
N GLU A 132 1.56 0.49 4.34
CA GLU A 132 0.58 1.44 4.87
C GLU A 132 -0.51 0.72 5.67
N VAL A 133 -1.06 -0.38 5.13
CA VAL A 133 -2.07 -1.20 5.83
C VAL A 133 -1.54 -1.71 7.16
N THR A 134 -0.36 -2.33 7.19
CA THR A 134 0.26 -2.82 8.44
C THR A 134 0.50 -1.69 9.45
N THR A 135 0.89 -0.49 8.98
CA THR A 135 1.09 0.68 9.85
C THR A 135 -0.24 1.14 10.46
N LYS A 136 -1.32 1.18 9.67
CA LYS A 136 -2.64 1.59 10.13
C LYS A 136 -3.28 0.55 11.05
N GLU A 137 -3.10 -0.74 10.79
CA GLU A 137 -3.49 -1.83 11.70
C GLU A 137 -2.80 -1.70 13.07
N MET A 138 -1.49 -1.41 13.08
CA MET A 138 -0.74 -1.14 14.30
C MET A 138 -1.33 0.06 15.07
N ILE A 139 -1.73 1.13 14.36
CA ILE A 139 -2.40 2.29 14.96
C ILE A 139 -3.75 1.89 15.57
N ILE A 140 -4.57 1.10 14.87
CA ILE A 140 -5.87 0.63 15.37
C ILE A 140 -5.69 -0.12 16.70
N GLU A 141 -4.79 -1.10 16.76
CA GLU A 141 -4.52 -1.87 17.98
C GLU A 141 -3.99 -0.96 19.10
N GLY A 142 -3.18 0.05 18.74
CA GLY A 142 -2.69 1.08 19.65
C GLY A 142 -3.82 1.89 20.29
N VAL A 143 -4.72 2.43 19.47
CA VAL A 143 -5.87 3.23 19.90
C VAL A 143 -6.83 2.40 20.77
N LEU A 144 -7.12 1.16 20.37
CA LEU A 144 -7.98 0.26 21.14
C LEU A 144 -7.38 -0.10 22.51
N SER A 145 -6.08 -0.34 22.57
CA SER A 145 -5.39 -0.64 23.83
C SER A 145 -5.36 0.58 24.76
N ILE A 146 -5.24 1.80 24.22
CA ILE A 146 -5.34 3.05 25.01
C ILE A 146 -6.77 3.19 25.56
N GLN A 147 -7.79 2.95 24.74
CA GLN A 147 -9.19 3.01 25.16
C GLN A 147 -9.52 1.99 26.25
N ALA A 148 -8.99 0.77 26.13
CA ALA A 148 -9.16 -0.29 27.14
C ALA A 148 -8.39 -0.01 28.45
N GLY A 149 -7.48 0.97 28.47
CA GLY A 149 -6.64 1.27 29.62
C GLY A 149 -5.58 0.20 29.87
N ASP A 150 -5.13 -0.50 28.82
CA ASP A 150 -4.10 -1.53 28.94
C ASP A 150 -2.80 -0.96 29.54
N ASN A 151 -2.05 -1.83 30.23
CA ASN A 151 -0.74 -1.42 30.73
C ASN A 151 0.17 -1.05 29.53
N PRO A 152 0.84 0.12 29.53
CA PRO A 152 1.75 0.53 28.45
C PRO A 152 2.79 -0.53 28.04
N ARG A 153 3.22 -1.40 28.97
CA ARG A 153 4.12 -2.54 28.65
C ARG A 153 3.46 -3.64 27.83
N ILE A 154 2.19 -3.92 28.10
CA ILE A 154 1.40 -4.90 27.34
C ILE A 154 1.13 -4.33 25.95
N LEU A 155 0.74 -3.05 25.87
CA LEU A 155 0.59 -2.33 24.62
C LEU A 155 1.88 -2.39 23.79
N ALA A 156 3.03 -2.04 24.37
CA ALA A 156 4.31 -2.15 23.70
C ALA A 156 4.58 -3.55 23.16
N SER A 157 4.33 -4.59 23.98
CA SER A 157 4.51 -5.99 23.56
C SER A 157 3.63 -6.36 22.37
N LYS A 158 2.37 -5.85 22.32
CA LYS A 158 1.47 -6.03 21.17
C LYS A 158 2.02 -5.32 19.93
N LEU A 159 2.39 -4.05 20.02
CA LEU A 159 2.90 -3.26 18.87
C LEU A 159 4.22 -3.81 18.32
N LEU A 160 5.10 -4.33 19.17
CA LEU A 160 6.35 -4.98 18.77
C LEU A 160 6.12 -6.21 17.87
N THR A 161 4.93 -6.83 17.88
CA THR A 161 4.63 -7.97 17.00
C THR A 161 4.48 -7.59 15.52
N TYR A 162 4.18 -6.33 15.24
CA TYR A 162 4.04 -5.81 13.87
C TYR A 162 5.38 -5.44 13.22
N LEU A 163 6.47 -5.43 14.00
CA LEU A 163 7.79 -5.05 13.51
C LEU A 163 8.59 -6.26 13.04
N ASP A 164 9.48 -6.04 12.08
CA ASP A 164 10.42 -7.07 11.66
C ASP A 164 11.38 -7.46 12.81
N PRO A 165 11.91 -8.70 12.83
CA PRO A 165 12.74 -9.18 13.94
C PRO A 165 13.99 -8.34 14.24
N LYS A 166 14.53 -7.60 13.26
CA LYS A 166 15.70 -6.74 13.48
C LYS A 166 15.27 -5.45 14.18
N SER A 167 14.26 -4.76 13.65
CA SER A 167 13.71 -3.55 14.25
C SER A 167 13.13 -3.82 15.64
N ARG A 168 12.47 -4.96 15.81
CA ARG A 168 11.94 -5.41 17.11
C ARG A 168 13.05 -5.48 18.17
N LYS A 169 14.16 -6.16 17.90
CA LYS A 169 15.26 -6.30 18.88
C LYS A 169 15.87 -4.96 19.30
N LEU A 170 15.94 -4.00 18.37
CA LEU A 170 16.45 -2.66 18.64
C LEU A 170 15.51 -1.91 19.59
N ILE A 171 14.21 -1.92 19.29
CA ILE A 171 13.21 -1.15 20.03
C ILE A 171 12.85 -1.82 21.37
N GLU A 172 12.86 -3.16 21.42
CA GLU A 172 12.62 -3.93 22.64
C GLU A 172 13.61 -3.56 23.75
N ALA A 173 14.86 -3.26 23.39
CA ALA A 173 15.89 -2.82 24.33
C ALA A 173 15.67 -1.41 24.89
N ASP A 174 14.81 -0.58 24.28
CA ASP A 174 14.52 0.78 24.73
C ASP A 174 13.15 0.88 25.41
N VAL A 175 12.17 0.08 24.99
CA VAL A 175 10.80 0.13 25.51
C VAL A 175 10.59 -0.77 26.73
N LEU A 176 11.39 -1.85 26.88
CA LEU A 176 11.33 -2.74 28.06
C LEU A 176 12.43 -2.45 29.10
N LYS A 177 13.22 -1.37 28.92
CA LYS A 177 14.12 -0.91 29.98
C LYS A 177 13.34 -0.14 31.04
N ASP A 178 13.32 -0.75 32.22
CA ASP A 178 12.90 -0.29 33.55
C ASP A 178 11.42 -0.04 33.84
#